data_AF-A0A1B6LVP7-F1
#
_entry.id   AF-A0A1B6LVP7-F1
#
_cell.length_a   1.000
_cell.length_b   1.000
_cell.length_c   1.000
_cell.angle_alpha   90.00
_cell.angle_beta   90.00
_cell.angle_gamma   90.00
#
_symmetry.space_group_name_H-M   'P 1'
#
loop_
_entity.id
_entity.type
_entity.pdbx_description
1 polymer ?
#
loop_
_entity_poly.entity_id
_entity_poly.type
_entity_poly.pdbx_seq_one_letter_code
_entity_poly.pdbx_strand_id
1 'polypeptide(L)'
;NISAALRDKRVGNPVEVLASTREESSGPPEDVKITSYTPTSVLIEWKYPNQSNGIIKSFVINILEVETFGEGGDSMSFPIIESPANDEEATYVHEAGGFLPASSYAIS
;
A
#
# COMPACT_ATOMS: atom_id res chain seq x y z
N ASN A 1 4.82 62.31 0.19
CA ASN A 1 3.86 61.22 0.51
C ASN A 1 4.57 60.18 1.35
N ILE A 2 3.91 59.79 2.44
CA ILE A 2 4.47 59.15 3.63
C ILE A 2 4.45 57.62 3.47
N SER A 3 5.57 56.94 3.69
CA SER A 3 5.62 55.51 3.94
C SER A 3 6.55 55.23 5.12
N ALA A 4 5.97 55.30 6.31
CA ALA A 4 6.55 54.75 7.53
C ALA A 4 6.24 53.25 7.60
N ALA A 5 7.21 52.41 7.97
CA ALA A 5 7.02 51.29 8.91
C ALA A 5 8.33 50.52 9.19
N LEU A 6 8.46 50.10 10.46
CA LEU A 6 9.37 49.10 11.04
C LEU A 6 10.80 49.54 11.37
N ARG A 7 10.92 50.45 12.34
CA ARG A 7 12.03 50.46 13.30
C ARG A 7 11.56 49.78 14.59
N ASP A 8 11.79 48.49 14.72
CA ASP A 8 12.28 47.85 15.95
C ASP A 8 12.41 46.35 15.68
N LYS A 9 13.62 45.81 15.80
CA LYS A 9 13.86 44.37 15.80
C LYS A 9 14.96 44.08 16.80
N ARG A 10 14.58 44.01 18.09
CA ARG A 10 15.20 43.05 19.00
C ARG A 10 14.91 41.65 18.45
N VAL A 11 15.73 41.17 17.52
CA VAL A 11 15.69 39.78 17.08
C VAL A 11 16.13 38.95 18.28
N GLY A 12 15.16 38.32 18.95
CA GLY A 12 15.44 37.26 19.90
C GLY A 12 16.10 36.08 19.19
N ASN A 13 16.89 35.30 19.92
CA ASN A 13 17.61 34.15 19.38
C ASN A 13 16.66 33.23 18.59
N PRO A 14 17.04 32.74 17.40
CA PRO A 14 16.20 31.81 16.64
C PRO A 14 15.95 30.56 17.48
N VAL A 15 14.67 30.23 17.67
CA VAL A 15 14.24 28.97 18.27
C VAL A 15 13.92 28.03 17.14
N GLU A 16 14.63 26.91 17.07
CA GLU A 16 14.27 25.83 16.15
C GLU A 16 13.06 25.07 16.73
N VAL A 17 11.99 25.01 15.95
CA VAL A 17 10.80 24.22 16.28
C VAL A 17 10.81 23.00 15.37
N LEU A 18 11.00 21.83 15.96
CA LEU A 18 10.79 20.56 15.28
C LEU A 18 9.28 20.33 15.19
N ALA A 19 8.71 20.49 14.00
CA ALA A 19 7.30 20.21 13.72
C ALA A 19 7.21 18.99 12.79
N SER A 20 6.60 17.90 13.27
CA SER A 20 6.27 16.75 12.44
C SER A 20 4.85 16.92 11.89
N THR A 21 4.68 16.75 10.58
CA THR A 21 3.37 16.79 9.91
C THR A 21 2.57 15.51 10.24
N ARG A 22 1.24 15.62 10.21
CA ARG A 22 0.33 14.47 10.37
C ARG A 22 0.59 13.47 9.25
N GLU A 23 0.78 12.19 9.57
CA GLU A 23 0.95 11.12 8.58
C GLU A 23 -0.29 11.10 7.65
N GLU A 24 -0.05 11.26 6.34
CA GLU A 24 -1.06 11.07 5.29
C GLU A 24 -1.05 9.60 4.83
N SER A 25 -2.11 9.16 4.15
CA SER A 25 -2.15 7.82 3.57
C SER A 25 -0.91 7.57 2.72
N SER A 26 -0.18 6.49 3.01
CA SER A 26 0.90 5.99 2.17
C SER A 26 0.39 5.78 0.74
N GLY A 27 1.22 6.06 -0.26
CA GLY A 27 0.91 5.74 -1.65
C GLY A 27 0.65 4.25 -1.88
N PRO A 28 0.05 3.86 -3.02
CA PRO A 28 -0.18 2.45 -3.33
C PRO A 28 1.16 1.69 -3.43
N PRO A 29 1.19 0.38 -3.14
CA PRO A 29 2.38 -0.43 -3.34
C PRO A 29 2.87 -0.33 -4.79
N GLU A 30 4.19 -0.37 -4.96
CA GLU A 30 4.82 -0.25 -6.27
C GLU A 30 5.05 -1.60 -6.92
N ASP A 31 5.07 -1.64 -8.26
CA ASP A 31 5.48 -2.83 -9.04
C ASP A 31 4.72 -4.11 -8.64
N VAL A 32 3.42 -4.00 -8.34
CA VAL A 32 2.56 -5.15 -8.01
C VAL A 32 2.47 -6.07 -9.22
N LYS A 33 2.86 -7.32 -9.05
CA LYS A 33 2.87 -8.32 -10.13
C LYS A 33 2.72 -9.74 -9.62
N ILE A 34 2.28 -10.62 -10.51
CA ILE A 34 2.28 -12.07 -10.28
C ILE A 34 3.58 -12.63 -10.85
N THR A 35 4.41 -13.24 -9.99
CA THR A 35 5.71 -13.80 -10.39
C THR A 35 5.65 -15.28 -10.75
N SER A 36 4.66 -16.00 -10.21
CA SER A 36 4.41 -17.41 -10.50
C SER A 36 2.95 -17.75 -10.22
N TYR A 37 2.42 -18.77 -10.89
CA TYR A 37 1.09 -19.31 -10.62
C TYR A 37 1.00 -20.80 -10.90
N THR A 38 0.10 -21.46 -10.19
CA THR A 38 -0.38 -22.82 -10.41
C THR A 38 -1.88 -22.77 -10.72
N PRO A 39 -2.53 -23.90 -11.09
CA PRO A 39 -3.98 -23.90 -11.29
C PRO A 39 -4.80 -23.51 -10.05
N THR A 40 -4.21 -23.51 -8.85
CA THR A 40 -4.93 -23.26 -7.58
C THR A 40 -4.23 -22.26 -6.64
N SER A 41 -3.09 -21.68 -7.05
CA SER A 41 -2.33 -20.70 -6.26
C SER A 41 -1.60 -19.68 -7.14
N VAL A 42 -1.34 -18.50 -6.60
CA VAL A 42 -0.56 -17.44 -7.26
C VAL A 42 0.42 -16.83 -6.27
N LEU A 43 1.59 -16.44 -6.78
CA LEU A 43 2.62 -15.72 -6.03
C LEU A 43 2.60 -14.25 -6.44
N ILE A 44 2.26 -13.39 -5.49
CA ILE A 44 2.12 -11.94 -5.66
C ILE A 44 3.37 -11.29 -5.08
N GLU A 45 4.01 -10.41 -5.85
CA GLU A 45 5.16 -9.60 -5.44
C GLU A 45 4.82 -8.12 -5.57
N TRP A 46 5.24 -7.31 -4.59
CA TRP A 46 5.12 -5.85 -4.65
C TRP A 46 6.26 -5.18 -3.89
N LYS A 47 6.45 -3.88 -4.10
CA LYS A 47 7.49 -3.07 -3.48
C LYS A 47 6.90 -2.03 -2.53
N TYR A 48 7.73 -1.60 -1.58
CA TYR A 48 7.43 -0.49 -0.69
C TYR A 48 7.16 0.80 -1.52
N PRO A 49 6.15 1.61 -1.17
CA PRO A 49 5.86 2.84 -1.90
C PRO A 49 6.90 3.92 -1.66
N ASN A 50 7.28 4.66 -2.71
CA ASN A 50 8.22 5.79 -2.59
C ASN A 50 7.70 6.95 -1.71
N GLN A 51 6.38 7.01 -1.47
CA GLN A 51 5.72 8.01 -0.62
C GLN A 51 4.95 7.32 0.50
N SER A 52 5.64 6.83 1.51
CA SER A 52 4.97 6.19 2.64
C SER A 52 4.31 7.19 3.60
N ASN A 53 4.76 8.46 3.62
CA ASN A 53 4.24 9.53 4.50
C ASN A 53 4.10 9.11 5.99
N GLY A 54 4.84 8.08 6.42
CA GLY A 54 4.70 7.38 7.71
C GLY A 54 5.25 5.94 7.63
N ILE A 55 5.17 5.19 8.73
CA ILE A 55 5.60 3.78 8.79
C ILE A 55 4.46 2.85 8.37
N ILE A 56 4.64 2.09 7.29
CA ILE A 56 3.69 1.05 6.84
C ILE A 56 3.75 -0.14 7.79
N LYS A 57 2.57 -0.60 8.25
CA LYS A 57 2.44 -1.74 9.17
C LYS A 57 2.04 -3.03 8.48
N SER A 58 1.19 -2.93 7.47
CA SER A 58 0.72 -4.06 6.68
C SER A 58 0.22 -3.61 5.31
N PHE A 59 0.17 -4.56 4.39
CA PHE A 59 -0.50 -4.47 3.10
C PHE A 59 -1.75 -5.33 3.13
N VAL A 60 -2.84 -4.83 2.55
CA VAL A 60 -4.09 -5.55 2.41
C VAL A 60 -4.20 -6.04 0.98
N ILE A 61 -4.40 -7.34 0.79
CA ILE A 61 -4.55 -7.97 -0.52
C ILE A 61 -6.02 -8.35 -0.69
N ASN A 62 -6.65 -7.80 -1.73
CA ASN A 62 -8.01 -8.13 -2.10
C ASN A 62 -8.01 -9.02 -3.34
N ILE A 63 -8.80 -10.09 -3.29
CA ILE A 63 -8.94 -11.05 -4.39
C ILE A 63 -10.42 -11.15 -4.73
N LEU A 64 -10.76 -10.88 -5.98
CA LEU A 64 -12.12 -10.90 -6.49
C LEU A 64 -12.21 -11.89 -7.64
N GLU A 65 -13.16 -12.82 -7.55
CA GLU A 65 -13.50 -13.70 -8.66
C GLU A 65 -14.28 -12.92 -9.73
N VAL A 66 -13.81 -12.97 -10.98
CA VAL A 66 -14.36 -12.19 -12.09
C VAL A 66 -15.16 -13.09 -13.04
N GLU A 67 -14.61 -14.27 -13.37
CA GLU A 67 -15.28 -15.26 -14.25
C GLU A 67 -14.90 -16.68 -13.83
N THR A 68 -15.85 -17.61 -13.85
CA THR A 68 -15.62 -19.04 -13.57
C THR A 68 -16.02 -19.91 -14.75
N PHE A 69 -15.14 -20.84 -15.14
CA PHE A 69 -15.41 -21.84 -16.17
C PHE A 69 -15.83 -23.17 -15.51
N GLY A 70 -16.93 -23.14 -14.76
CA GLY A 70 -17.46 -24.31 -14.05
C GLY A 70 -18.96 -24.22 -13.83
N GLU A 71 -19.68 -25.31 -14.09
CA GLU A 71 -21.10 -25.43 -13.78
C GLU A 71 -21.33 -25.29 -12.26
N GLY A 72 -21.95 -24.18 -11.87
CA GLY A 72 -22.65 -23.94 -10.60
C GLY A 72 -22.11 -24.64 -9.35
N GLY A 73 -21.18 -24.01 -8.64
CA GLY A 73 -20.79 -24.48 -7.31
C GLY A 73 -19.94 -23.45 -6.57
N ASP A 74 -20.54 -22.89 -5.51
CA ASP A 74 -20.02 -21.91 -4.54
C ASP A 74 -19.25 -20.71 -5.11
N SER A 75 -19.87 -19.53 -5.02
CA SER A 75 -19.17 -18.25 -5.11
C SER A 75 -18.11 -18.23 -4.01
N MET A 76 -16.83 -18.40 -4.38
CA MET A 76 -15.75 -18.45 -3.41
C MET A 76 -15.48 -17.03 -2.92
N SER A 77 -15.90 -16.73 -1.69
CA SER A 77 -15.48 -15.50 -1.04
C SER A 77 -14.04 -15.66 -0.56
N PHE A 78 -13.11 -14.91 -1.15
CA PHE A 78 -11.74 -14.85 -0.64
C PHE A 78 -11.72 -13.99 0.64
N PRO A 79 -11.03 -14.43 1.70
CA PRO A 79 -10.82 -13.59 2.86
C PRO A 79 -9.96 -12.37 2.50
N ILE A 80 -10.14 -11.28 3.24
CA ILE A 80 -9.18 -10.18 3.21
C ILE A 80 -7.88 -10.70 3.84
N ILE A 81 -6.78 -10.59 3.10
CA ILE A 81 -5.46 -11.04 3.53
C ILE A 81 -4.66 -9.82 3.97
N GLU A 82 -4.10 -9.87 5.18
CA GLU A 82 -3.15 -8.87 5.67
C GLU A 82 -1.73 -9.44 5.66
N SER A 83 -0.85 -8.79 4.90
CA SER A 83 0.58 -9.10 4.86
C SER A 83 1.35 -8.08 5.71
N PRO A 84 2.05 -8.48 6.78
CA PRO A 84 2.80 -7.54 7.61
C PRO A 84 3.97 -6.91 6.84
N ALA A 85 4.20 -5.61 7.08
CA ALA A 85 5.33 -4.88 6.54
C ALA A 85 6.42 -4.77 7.62
N ASN A 86 6.99 -5.92 8.00
CA ASN A 86 8.09 -5.94 8.94
C ASN A 86 9.34 -5.42 8.23
N ASP A 87 9.85 -4.28 8.71
CA ASP A 87 10.98 -3.55 8.15
C ASP A 87 10.66 -3.03 6.73
N GLU A 88 11.18 -1.86 6.36
CA GLU A 88 10.96 -1.21 5.05
C GLU A 88 11.67 -1.98 3.91
N GLU A 89 11.36 -3.26 3.80
CA GLU A 89 11.90 -4.19 2.83
C GLU A 89 11.60 -3.71 1.42
N ALA A 90 12.60 -3.84 0.55
CA ALA A 90 12.49 -3.38 -0.82
C ALA A 90 11.44 -4.18 -1.62
N THR A 91 11.08 -5.39 -1.17
CA THR A 91 10.15 -6.29 -1.87
C THR A 91 9.44 -7.21 -0.89
N TYR A 92 8.13 -7.34 -1.07
CA TYR A 92 7.24 -8.19 -0.30
C TYR A 92 6.61 -9.24 -1.22
N VAL A 93 6.32 -10.41 -0.66
CA VAL A 93 5.76 -11.55 -1.39
C VAL A 93 4.66 -12.21 -0.59
N HIS A 94 3.59 -12.62 -1.27
CA HIS A 94 2.51 -13.41 -0.69
C HIS A 94 2.04 -14.50 -1.65
N GLU A 95 1.90 -15.72 -1.15
CA GLU A 95 1.27 -16.81 -1.88
C GLU A 95 -0.21 -16.87 -1.50
N ALA A 96 -1.09 -16.57 -2.46
CA ALA A 96 -2.52 -16.79 -2.31
C ALA A 96 -2.87 -18.17 -2.89
N GLY A 97 -3.77 -18.90 -2.23
CA GLY A 97 -4.23 -20.23 -2.65
C GLY A 97 -5.74 -20.37 -2.63
N GLY A 98 -6.24 -21.52 -3.08
CA GLY A 98 -7.67 -21.83 -3.08
C GLY A 98 -8.42 -21.33 -4.32
N PHE A 99 -7.68 -21.02 -5.40
CA PHE A 99 -8.28 -20.63 -6.67
C PHE A 99 -8.86 -21.82 -7.42
N LEU A 100 -9.91 -21.57 -8.20
CA LEU A 100 -10.46 -22.55 -9.12
C LEU A 100 -9.65 -22.56 -10.43
N PRO A 101 -9.34 -23.75 -10.98
CA PRO A 101 -8.71 -23.85 -12.28
C PRO A 101 -9.55 -23.22 -13.39
N ALA A 102 -8.89 -22.63 -14.37
CA ALA A 102 -9.53 -21.98 -15.53
C ALA A 102 -10.49 -20.83 -15.20
N SER A 103 -10.43 -20.27 -13.99
CA SER A 103 -11.16 -19.07 -13.58
C SER A 103 -10.28 -17.81 -13.67
N SER A 104 -10.94 -16.66 -13.73
CA SER A 104 -10.30 -15.33 -13.77
C SER A 104 -10.49 -14.60 -12.45
N TYR A 105 -9.42 -14.03 -11.92
CA TYR A 105 -9.40 -13.29 -10.64
C TYR A 105 -8.75 -11.91 -10.80
N ALA A 106 -9.27 -10.92 -10.10
CA ALA A 106 -8.66 -9.59 -9.96
C ALA A 106 -7.99 -9.48 -8.59
N ILE A 107 -6.78 -8.93 -8.55
CA ILE A 107 -5.97 -8.76 -7.34
C ILE A 107 -5.59 -7.29 -7.21
N SER A 108 -5.81 -6.69 -6.04
CA SER A 108 -5.51 -5.29 -5.73
C SER A 108 -5.10 -5.05 -4.29
#